data_AF-A0ABD0KSJ7-F1
#
_entry.id   AF-A0ABD0KSJ7-F1
#
_cell.length_a   1.000
_cell.length_b   1.000
_cell.length_c   1.000
_cell.angle_alpha   90.00
_cell.angle_beta   90.00
_cell.angle_gamma   90.00
#
_symmetry.space_group_name_H-M   'P 1'
#
loop_
_entity.id
_entity.type
_entity.pdbx_description
1 polymer ?
#
loop_
_entity_poly.entity_id
_entity_poly.type
_entity_poly.pdbx_seq_one_letter_code
_entity_poly.pdbx_strand_id
1 'polypeptide(L)'
;MGCAKSTPKGEASVNPPRDALEILTDGQKDLLRTSWEAFRTEYVLTDGIQIYIHLFTVDPSAATLFSFVEEVSIEHLLTNEQLFGHVWSLLEYLDMAITHLDDLHYLRREAFDLGVRHSIYGVRNEQFQVSR
;
A
#
# COMPACT_ATOMS: atom_id res chain seq x y z
N MET A 1 -32.99 45.05 -18.16
CA MET A 1 -32.60 44.13 -17.07
C MET A 1 -32.35 42.76 -17.69
N GLY A 2 -31.09 42.43 -17.93
CA GLY A 2 -30.70 41.16 -18.54
C GLY A 2 -30.13 40.21 -17.50
N CYS A 3 -30.28 38.90 -17.74
CA CYS A 3 -29.36 37.89 -17.25
C CYS A 3 -29.48 36.66 -18.15
N ALA A 4 -28.45 36.46 -18.97
CA ALA A 4 -28.22 35.27 -19.76
C ALA A 4 -27.96 34.07 -18.83
N LYS A 5 -28.53 32.91 -19.16
CA LYS A 5 -28.19 31.65 -18.49
C LYS A 5 -26.93 31.10 -19.17
N SER A 6 -25.78 31.30 -18.54
CA SER A 6 -24.51 30.66 -18.88
C SER A 6 -24.48 29.24 -18.30
N THR A 7 -24.16 28.27 -19.16
CA THR A 7 -23.80 26.90 -18.78
C THR A 7 -22.40 26.90 -18.19
N PRO A 8 -22.11 26.22 -17.05
CA PRO A 8 -20.74 25.91 -16.70
C PRO A 8 -20.31 24.69 -17.52
N LYS A 9 -19.53 24.95 -18.57
CA LYS A 9 -18.60 24.00 -19.15
C LYS A 9 -17.43 23.90 -18.16
N GLY A 10 -17.41 22.84 -17.37
CA GLY A 10 -16.35 22.53 -16.43
C GLY A 10 -15.95 21.08 -16.61
N GLU A 11 -15.32 20.78 -17.74
CA GLU A 11 -14.41 19.64 -17.82
C GLU A 11 -13.34 19.86 -16.76
N ALA A 12 -13.51 19.23 -15.59
CA ALA A 12 -12.36 18.93 -14.76
C ALA A 12 -11.55 17.89 -15.54
N SER A 13 -10.67 18.39 -16.41
CA SER A 13 -9.47 17.66 -16.83
C SER A 13 -8.70 17.38 -15.55
N VAL A 14 -9.06 16.29 -14.87
CA VAL A 14 -8.18 15.62 -13.92
C VAL A 14 -7.13 14.97 -14.80
N ASN A 15 -6.19 15.77 -15.30
CA ASN A 15 -4.91 15.22 -15.68
C ASN A 15 -4.39 14.54 -14.40
N PRO A 16 -4.17 13.22 -14.39
CA PRO A 16 -3.51 12.61 -13.25
C PRO A 16 -2.18 13.36 -13.04
N PRO A 17 -1.83 13.72 -11.80
CA PRO A 17 -0.55 14.36 -11.52
C PRO A 17 0.56 13.54 -12.18
N ARG A 18 1.54 14.23 -12.80
CA ARG A 18 2.76 13.62 -13.37
C ARG A 18 3.19 12.44 -12.50
N ASP A 19 3.39 11.29 -13.15
CA ASP A 19 3.72 10.02 -12.50
C ASP A 19 4.55 10.23 -11.25
N ALA A 20 3.96 9.97 -10.07
CA ALA A 20 4.60 10.23 -8.79
C ALA A 20 5.92 9.46 -8.59
N LEU A 21 6.18 8.50 -9.46
CA LEU A 21 7.40 7.73 -9.55
C LEU A 21 8.52 8.42 -10.36
N GLU A 22 8.21 9.36 -11.26
CA GLU A 22 9.21 10.25 -11.90
C GLU A 22 9.76 11.30 -10.92
N ILE A 23 9.24 11.34 -9.69
CA ILE A 23 9.56 12.36 -8.67
C ILE A 23 10.80 11.98 -7.83
N LEU A 24 11.16 10.70 -7.75
CA LEU A 24 12.30 10.27 -6.93
C LEU A 24 13.63 10.54 -7.65
N THR A 25 14.45 11.39 -7.04
CA THR A 25 15.86 11.58 -7.42
C THR A 25 16.66 10.30 -7.18
N ASP A 26 17.77 10.12 -7.90
CA ASP A 26 18.67 8.96 -7.70
C ASP A 26 19.10 8.81 -6.24
N GLY A 27 19.42 9.92 -5.56
CA GLY A 27 19.78 9.91 -4.14
C GLY A 27 18.63 9.43 -3.23
N GLN A 28 17.37 9.69 -3.57
CA GLN A 28 16.23 9.16 -2.82
C GLN A 28 16.01 7.66 -3.09
N LYS A 29 16.25 7.20 -4.33
CA LYS A 29 16.19 5.77 -4.64
C LYS A 29 17.27 5.00 -3.89
N ASP A 30 18.47 5.54 -3.82
CA ASP A 30 19.58 4.94 -3.06
C ASP A 30 19.30 4.92 -1.56
N LEU A 31 18.68 5.98 -1.03
CA LEU A 31 18.24 6.01 0.36
C LEU A 31 17.19 4.92 0.63
N LEU A 32 16.20 4.75 -0.25
CA LEU A 32 15.19 3.69 -0.13
C LEU A 32 15.86 2.31 -0.12
N ARG A 33 16.73 2.02 -1.08
CA ARG A 33 17.48 0.75 -1.15
C ARG A 33 18.29 0.49 0.12
N THR A 34 19.06 1.48 0.57
CA THR A 34 19.92 1.35 1.75
C THR A 34 19.10 1.18 3.03
N SER A 35 18.02 1.95 3.18
CA SER A 35 17.12 1.83 4.35
C SER A 35 16.41 0.48 4.38
N TRP A 36 16.01 -0.04 3.23
CA TRP A 36 15.37 -1.34 3.11
C TRP A 36 16.33 -2.49 3.41
N GLU A 37 17.57 -2.41 2.92
CA GLU A 37 18.61 -3.37 3.26
C GLU A 37 18.89 -3.39 4.76
N ALA A 38 18.94 -2.22 5.42
CA ALA A 38 19.09 -2.12 6.86
C ALA A 38 17.87 -2.66 7.64
N PHE A 39 16.65 -2.53 7.09
CA PHE A 39 15.42 -3.04 7.68
C PHE A 39 15.29 -4.57 7.58
N ARG A 40 15.77 -5.17 6.48
CA ARG A 40 15.72 -6.63 6.24
C ARG A 40 16.72 -7.39 7.13
N THR A 41 16.44 -7.41 8.42
CA THR A 41 17.16 -8.19 9.43
C THR A 41 16.48 -9.56 9.65
N GLU A 42 17.01 -10.37 10.58
CA GLU A 42 16.36 -11.62 11.00
C GLU A 42 14.96 -11.42 11.63
N TYR A 43 14.60 -10.20 12.04
CA TYR A 43 13.32 -9.86 12.65
C TYR A 43 12.28 -9.26 11.68
N VAL A 44 12.61 -9.17 10.38
CA VAL A 44 11.78 -8.48 9.38
C VAL A 44 10.33 -8.98 9.34
N LEU A 45 10.11 -10.27 9.57
CA LEU A 45 8.78 -10.87 9.65
C LEU A 45 7.99 -10.37 10.86
N THR A 46 8.63 -10.32 12.03
CA THR A 46 8.03 -9.81 13.26
C THR A 46 7.70 -8.32 13.13
N ASP A 47 8.61 -7.54 12.54
CA ASP A 47 8.37 -6.11 12.26
C ASP A 47 7.26 -5.93 11.22
N GLY A 48 7.17 -6.81 10.22
CA GLY A 48 6.08 -6.84 9.26
C GLY A 48 4.72 -7.12 9.93
N ILE A 49 4.65 -7.98 10.94
CA ILE A 49 3.43 -8.19 11.72
C ILE A 49 3.01 -6.93 12.47
N GLN A 50 3.96 -6.13 12.98
CA GLN A 50 3.63 -4.88 13.66
C GLN A 50 2.87 -3.90 12.75
N ILE A 51 3.09 -3.94 11.43
CA ILE A 51 2.32 -3.15 10.46
C ILE A 51 0.84 -3.55 10.49
N TYR A 52 0.53 -4.85 10.55
CA TYR A 52 -0.86 -5.34 10.61
C TYR A 52 -1.50 -5.10 11.97
N ILE A 53 -0.74 -5.26 13.06
CA ILE A 53 -1.19 -4.88 14.41
C ILE A 53 -1.60 -3.41 14.40
N HIS A 54 -0.76 -2.54 13.84
CA HIS A 54 -1.05 -1.12 13.73
C HIS A 54 -2.28 -0.86 12.85
N LEU A 55 -2.36 -1.49 11.68
CA LEU A 55 -3.51 -1.38 10.78
C LEU A 55 -4.82 -1.71 11.49
N PHE A 56 -4.90 -2.85 12.19
CA PHE A 56 -6.12 -3.25 12.89
C PHE A 56 -6.40 -2.41 14.14
N THR A 57 -5.38 -1.78 14.72
CA THR A 57 -5.54 -0.83 15.82
C THR A 57 -6.16 0.47 15.32
N VAL A 58 -5.72 0.99 14.18
CA VAL A 58 -6.21 2.26 13.62
C VAL A 58 -7.53 2.09 12.88
N ASP A 59 -7.70 1.01 12.13
CA ASP A 59 -8.94 0.61 11.45
C ASP A 59 -9.32 -0.83 11.81
N PRO A 60 -10.07 -1.03 12.92
CA PRO A 60 -10.55 -2.36 13.31
C PRO A 60 -11.42 -3.04 12.24
N SER A 61 -12.05 -2.26 11.33
CA SER A 61 -12.86 -2.85 10.26
C SER A 61 -12.01 -3.56 9.21
N ALA A 62 -10.73 -3.19 9.07
CA ALA A 62 -9.81 -3.83 8.15
C ALA A 62 -9.57 -5.31 8.51
N ALA A 63 -9.63 -5.68 9.80
CA ALA A 63 -9.47 -7.07 10.23
C ALA A 63 -10.52 -8.00 9.61
N THR A 64 -11.72 -7.49 9.32
CA THR A 64 -12.81 -8.28 8.71
C THR A 64 -12.52 -8.73 7.27
N LEU A 65 -11.53 -8.11 6.61
CA LEU A 65 -11.08 -8.49 5.27
C LEU A 65 -10.16 -9.73 5.30
N PHE A 66 -9.68 -10.11 6.49
CA PHE A 66 -8.80 -11.24 6.71
C PHE A 66 -9.59 -12.37 7.36
N SER A 67 -10.14 -13.29 6.57
CA SER A 67 -10.99 -14.38 7.06
C SER A 67 -10.29 -15.33 8.04
N PHE A 68 -8.96 -15.29 8.12
CA PHE A 68 -8.13 -16.08 9.02
C PHE A 68 -7.76 -15.36 10.32
N VAL A 69 -8.20 -14.11 10.50
CA VAL A 69 -8.03 -13.35 11.74
C VAL A 69 -9.29 -13.52 12.57
N GLU A 70 -9.24 -14.42 13.54
CA GLU A 70 -10.35 -14.68 14.47
C GLU A 70 -10.37 -13.69 15.63
N GLU A 71 -9.17 -13.28 16.09
CA GLU A 71 -8.98 -12.35 17.19
C GLU A 71 -7.87 -11.33 16.85
N VAL A 72 -8.16 -10.05 17.07
CA VAL A 72 -7.21 -8.95 16.93
C VAL A 72 -6.56 -8.68 18.29
N SER A 73 -5.69 -9.59 18.72
CA SER A 73 -4.78 -9.38 19.85
C SER A 73 -3.34 -9.61 19.41
N ILE A 74 -2.40 -8.90 20.02
CA ILE A 74 -0.98 -8.97 19.65
C ILE A 74 -0.49 -10.42 19.78
N GLU A 75 -0.87 -11.08 20.87
CA GLU A 75 -0.50 -12.47 21.15
C GLU A 75 -1.01 -13.44 20.07
N HIS A 76 -2.25 -13.25 19.62
CA HIS A 76 -2.85 -14.13 18.62
C HIS A 76 -2.28 -13.87 17.21
N LEU A 77 -2.11 -12.60 16.83
CA LEU A 77 -1.59 -12.24 15.52
C LEU A 77 -0.13 -12.69 15.34
N LEU A 78 0.69 -12.62 16.39
CA LEU A 78 2.08 -13.11 16.37
C LEU A 78 2.21 -14.62 16.21
N THR A 79 1.13 -15.39 16.39
CA THR A 79 1.14 -16.86 16.27
C THR A 79 0.34 -17.36 15.07
N ASN A 80 -0.24 -16.44 14.27
CA ASN A 80 -1.10 -16.79 13.15
C ASN A 80 -0.28 -17.08 11.87
N GLU A 81 -0.13 -18.36 11.51
CA GLU A 81 0.63 -18.80 10.33
C GLU A 81 0.12 -18.23 9.00
N GLN A 82 -1.19 -18.00 8.88
CA GLN A 82 -1.76 -17.42 7.66
C GLN A 82 -1.41 -15.94 7.54
N LEU A 83 -1.39 -15.21 8.67
CA LEU A 83 -0.90 -13.85 8.70
C LEU A 83 0.60 -13.79 8.37
N PHE A 84 1.42 -14.71 8.87
CA PHE A 84 2.83 -14.80 8.49
C PHE A 84 3.01 -14.93 6.98
N GLY A 85 2.26 -15.83 6.34
CA GLY A 85 2.31 -16.00 4.88
C GLY A 85 1.89 -14.72 4.12
N HIS A 86 0.90 -14.00 4.65
CA HIS A 86 0.45 -12.74 4.06
C HIS A 86 1.47 -11.60 4.26
N VAL A 87 2.07 -11.48 5.46
CA VAL A 87 3.16 -10.55 5.75
C VAL A 87 4.37 -10.84 4.87
N TRP A 88 4.72 -12.10 4.68
CA TRP A 88 5.79 -12.49 3.78
C TRP A 88 5.53 -12.00 2.35
N SER A 89 4.30 -12.18 1.84
CA SER A 89 3.92 -11.69 0.52
C SER A 89 4.00 -10.17 0.40
N LEU A 90 3.67 -9.42 1.47
CA LEU A 90 3.85 -7.96 1.52
C LEU A 90 5.33 -7.58 1.43
N LEU A 91 6.18 -8.23 2.24
CA LEU A 91 7.62 -7.96 2.26
C LEU A 91 8.29 -8.28 0.92
N GLU A 92 7.92 -9.40 0.27
CA GLU A 92 8.38 -9.72 -1.09
C GLU A 92 7.95 -8.68 -2.11
N TYR A 93 6.73 -8.17 -2.01
CA TYR A 93 6.24 -7.12 -2.89
C TYR A 93 7.02 -5.80 -2.70
N LEU A 94 7.28 -5.41 -1.45
CA LEU A 94 8.10 -4.23 -1.14
C LEU A 94 9.54 -4.39 -1.66
N ASP A 95 10.11 -5.59 -1.51
CA ASP A 95 11.45 -5.91 -2.03
C ASP A 95 11.53 -5.78 -3.55
N MET A 96 10.55 -6.37 -4.24
CA MET A 96 10.39 -6.23 -5.69
C MET A 96 10.28 -4.75 -6.08
N ALA A 97 9.44 -3.99 -5.36
CA ALA A 97 9.19 -2.58 -5.68
C ALA A 97 10.46 -1.72 -5.55
N ILE A 98 11.23 -1.95 -4.49
CA ILE A 98 12.48 -1.22 -4.21
C ILE A 98 13.59 -1.62 -5.19
N THR A 99 13.63 -2.89 -5.58
CA THR A 99 14.58 -3.39 -6.60
C THR A 99 14.33 -2.71 -7.95
N HIS A 100 13.07 -2.47 -8.32
CA HIS A 100 12.68 -1.96 -9.64
C HIS A 100 12.35 -0.45 -9.66
N LEU A 101 12.88 0.35 -8.71
CA LEU A 101 12.67 1.82 -8.67
C LEU A 101 13.10 2.59 -9.94
N ASP A 102 13.86 1.95 -10.83
CA ASP A 102 14.26 2.52 -12.12
C ASP A 102 13.33 2.13 -13.29
N ASP A 103 12.43 1.17 -13.10
CA ASP A 103 11.46 0.73 -14.10
C ASP A 103 10.02 1.03 -13.64
N LEU A 104 9.59 2.27 -13.87
CA LEU A 104 8.27 2.73 -13.45
C LEU A 104 7.13 2.07 -14.21
N HIS A 105 7.39 1.62 -15.45
CA HIS A 105 6.40 0.90 -16.24
C HIS A 105 6.13 -0.48 -15.66
N TYR A 106 7.19 -1.17 -15.23
CA TYR A 106 7.09 -2.41 -14.48
C TYR A 106 6.31 -2.19 -13.18
N LEU A 107 6.74 -1.24 -12.33
CA LEU A 107 6.08 -0.96 -11.04
C LEU A 107 4.60 -0.59 -11.18
N ARG A 108 4.24 0.20 -12.20
CA ARG A 108 2.84 0.57 -12.46
C ARG A 108 1.99 -0.67 -12.75
N ARG A 109 2.50 -1.60 -13.56
CA ARG A 109 1.78 -2.83 -13.89
C ARG A 109 1.60 -3.71 -12.65
N GLU A 110 2.69 -3.95 -11.90
CA GLU A 110 2.63 -4.77 -10.69
C GLU A 110 1.67 -4.17 -9.64
N ALA A 111 1.68 -2.84 -9.47
CA ALA A 111 0.78 -2.14 -8.55
C ALA A 111 -0.69 -2.21 -9.00
N PHE A 112 -0.93 -2.10 -10.31
CA PHE A 112 -2.27 -2.25 -10.87
C PHE A 112 -2.82 -3.67 -10.63
N ASP A 113 -2.04 -4.70 -10.96
CA ASP A 113 -2.43 -6.09 -10.78
C ASP A 113 -2.62 -6.45 -9.31
N LEU A 114 -1.79 -5.89 -8.42
CA LEU A 114 -1.99 -5.99 -6.97
C LEU A 114 -3.30 -5.33 -6.54
N GLY A 115 -3.60 -4.11 -7.03
CA GLY A 115 -4.84 -3.40 -6.72
C GLY A 115 -6.09 -4.15 -7.20
N VAL A 116 -6.05 -4.75 -8.38
CA VAL A 116 -7.14 -5.61 -8.89
C VAL A 116 -7.38 -6.78 -7.93
N ARG A 117 -6.33 -7.47 -7.47
CA ARG A 117 -6.48 -8.56 -6.49
C ARG A 117 -7.11 -8.08 -5.18
N HIS A 118 -6.67 -6.94 -4.65
CA HIS A 118 -7.26 -6.36 -3.44
C HIS A 118 -8.75 -6.01 -3.62
N SER A 119 -9.13 -5.52 -4.79
CA SER A 119 -10.55 -5.21 -5.08
C SER A 119 -11.45 -6.45 -5.03
N ILE A 120 -10.94 -7.63 -5.40
CA ILE A 120 -11.69 -8.90 -5.35
C ILE A 120 -12.00 -9.27 -3.88
N TYR A 121 -11.11 -8.94 -2.95
CA TYR A 121 -11.30 -9.15 -1.51
C TYR A 121 -12.14 -8.04 -0.84
N GLY A 122 -12.68 -7.10 -1.60
CA GLY A 122 -13.53 -6.02 -1.08
C GLY A 122 -12.75 -4.91 -0.37
N VAL A 123 -11.43 -4.85 -0.54
CA VAL A 123 -10.59 -3.75 -0.06
C VAL A 123 -10.96 -2.50 -0.84
N ARG A 124 -11.16 -1.38 -0.13
CA ARG A 124 -11.50 -0.08 -0.70
C ARG A 124 -10.37 0.91 -0.45
N ASN A 125 -10.49 2.08 -1.06
CA ASN A 125 -9.48 3.14 -0.94
C ASN A 125 -9.26 3.58 0.50
N GLU A 126 -10.29 3.54 1.35
CA GLU A 126 -10.18 3.96 2.75
C GLU A 126 -9.12 3.16 3.52
N GLN A 127 -9.01 1.85 3.29
CA GLN A 127 -8.02 1.00 3.96
C GLN A 127 -6.57 1.29 3.52
N PHE A 128 -6.36 1.92 2.36
CA PHE A 128 -5.01 2.33 1.92
C PHE A 128 -4.60 3.71 2.45
N GLN A 129 -5.51 4.48 3.03
CA GLN A 129 -5.23 5.84 3.52
C GLN A 129 -4.80 5.88 5.00
N VAL A 130 -4.70 4.71 5.66
CA VAL A 130 -4.42 4.58 7.10
C VAL A 130 -2.98 4.99 7.47
N SER A 131 -2.10 5.19 6.48
CA SER A 131 -0.68 5.54 6.67
C SER A 131 -0.42 7.07 6.79
N ARG A 132 -1.09 7.77 7.71
CA ARG A 132 -0.79 9.19 8.00
C ARG A 132 -0.24 9.42 9.40
#